data_AF-A0A956AMP3-F1
#
_entry.id   AF-A0A956AMP3-F1
#
_cell.length_a   1.000
_cell.length_b   1.000
_cell.length_c   1.000
_cell.angle_alpha   90.00
_cell.angle_beta   90.00
_cell.angle_gamma   90.00
#
_symmetry.space_group_name_H-M   'P 1'
#
loop_
_entity.id
_entity.type
_entity.pdbx_description
1 polymer ?
#
loop_
_entity_poly.entity_id
_entity_poly.type
_entity_poly.pdbx_seq_one_letter_code
_entity_poly.pdbx_strand_id
1 'polypeptide(L)'
;MAFAPVVALLVFAVLSPSRASANGAYSHIHISQLAVAELPPGPIRDLLQDPLYIPMYEAGSMFPDSGYAANSPYGEEAHWPPFVRAYQEWLIEEYQGDFSSPEAKERLAFFLGFASHGVADQTYDTMMLARSEEIDGPVADVDTEADYFIIVDHDVQLYTQAWAPYEPLPGIFADSVMYGANPAVGSIDTSTLESGMGRMGFVIFIQRRAAYGGYLHAWNTYPWLGTHIYNPDAHGSLPHLAKLVAKSWQALYRRVQGVASMDTDLVVATVPEDGAMNFPVDPAESRTLTQLGVLFGYGIKRDQLQPLMRLVDENGDTVPTTFHTPYNTGIAFFTMLRPSQALQYDHQYRVEISAGVENLANETNSVPYTFTFRTRCADDALADCPPLPPPLVTGPIPTEVPAIPEMDAGVDQGLTSVDQGVDQGTSALPTGGGGCHVGPAGSDDGLPWLGLLLLGGVLRRARRARSRGAAPR
;
A
#
# COMPACT_ATOMS: atom_id res chain seq x y z
N MET A 1 -47.89 36.25 24.40
CA MET A 1 -46.77 36.42 23.45
C MET A 1 -45.50 35.98 24.15
N ALA A 2 -44.97 34.81 23.81
CA ALA A 2 -43.62 34.38 24.17
C ALA A 2 -43.25 33.24 23.21
N PHE A 3 -42.38 33.52 22.25
CA PHE A 3 -41.78 32.52 21.38
C PHE A 3 -40.53 31.98 22.08
N ALA A 4 -40.45 30.66 22.22
CA ALA A 4 -39.24 29.94 22.63
C ALA A 4 -38.41 29.57 21.39
N PRO A 5 -37.07 29.63 21.45
CA PRO A 5 -36.22 29.39 20.29
C PRO A 5 -35.94 27.90 20.08
N VAL A 6 -35.95 27.48 18.82
CA VAL A 6 -35.42 26.19 18.36
C VAL A 6 -33.90 26.31 18.28
N VAL A 7 -33.19 25.55 19.12
CA VAL A 7 -31.74 25.35 19.01
C VAL A 7 -31.51 24.16 18.08
N ALA A 8 -31.04 24.43 16.87
CA ALA A 8 -30.54 23.40 15.96
C ALA A 8 -29.08 23.08 16.32
N LEU A 9 -28.83 21.84 16.74
CA LEU A 9 -27.50 21.31 16.95
C LEU A 9 -26.91 20.91 15.58
N LEU A 10 -25.99 21.72 15.06
CA LEU A 10 -25.14 21.34 13.92
C LEU A 10 -24.00 20.46 14.45
N VAL A 11 -24.09 19.16 14.21
CA VAL A 11 -22.96 18.23 14.39
C VAL A 11 -22.06 18.41 13.18
N PHE A 12 -21.00 19.20 13.34
CA PHE A 12 -19.87 19.19 12.41
C PHE A 12 -19.06 17.91 12.67
N ALA A 13 -19.26 16.91 11.80
CA ALA A 13 -18.31 15.81 11.68
C ALA A 13 -17.00 16.38 11.13
N VAL A 14 -16.02 16.58 12.01
CA VAL A 14 -14.65 16.93 11.63
C VAL A 14 -14.03 15.69 11.00
N LEU A 15 -14.19 15.53 9.70
CA LEU A 15 -13.39 14.61 8.90
C LEU A 15 -11.98 15.20 8.87
N SER A 16 -11.12 14.73 9.78
CA SER A 16 -9.69 14.99 9.66
C SER A 16 -9.20 14.24 8.42
N PRO A 17 -8.49 14.90 7.49
CA PRO A 17 -7.88 14.18 6.37
C PRO A 17 -6.85 13.21 6.97
N SER A 18 -7.12 11.91 6.84
CA SER A 18 -6.11 10.89 7.07
C SER A 18 -4.96 11.17 6.12
N ARG A 19 -3.76 11.42 6.66
CA ARG A 19 -2.55 11.36 5.84
C ARG A 19 -2.43 9.90 5.40
N ALA A 20 -2.51 9.67 4.10
CA ALA A 20 -2.11 8.39 3.55
C ALA A 20 -0.57 8.36 3.60
N SER A 21 -0.05 7.32 4.25
CA SER A 21 1.35 6.93 4.17
C SER A 21 1.33 5.65 3.34
N ALA A 22 2.18 5.59 2.33
CA ALA A 22 2.20 4.57 1.29
C ALA A 22 3.18 3.45 1.66
N ASN A 23 3.19 2.36 0.91
CA ASN A 23 4.24 1.38 1.07
C ASN A 23 5.56 1.88 0.48
N GLY A 24 6.70 1.39 0.99
CA GLY A 24 8.02 1.80 0.51
C GLY A 24 8.39 1.18 -0.84
N ALA A 25 9.20 1.89 -1.62
CA ALA A 25 9.65 1.43 -2.94
C ALA A 25 10.34 0.05 -2.91
N TYR A 26 11.16 -0.24 -1.88
CA TYR A 26 11.79 -1.56 -1.72
C TYR A 26 10.75 -2.62 -1.40
N SER A 27 9.82 -2.29 -0.51
CA SER A 27 8.74 -3.17 -0.08
C SER A 27 7.91 -3.66 -1.27
N HIS A 28 7.53 -2.81 -2.23
CA HIS A 28 6.75 -3.22 -3.41
C HIS A 28 7.42 -4.28 -4.27
N ILE A 29 8.68 -4.04 -4.61
CA ILE A 29 9.48 -4.96 -5.42
C ILE A 29 9.68 -6.26 -4.64
N HIS A 30 10.01 -6.16 -3.36
CA HIS A 30 10.29 -7.32 -2.54
C HIS A 30 9.05 -8.19 -2.27
N ILE A 31 7.87 -7.60 -2.03
CA ILE A 31 6.60 -8.32 -1.94
C ILE A 31 6.37 -9.12 -3.23
N SER A 32 6.69 -8.54 -4.39
CA SER A 32 6.54 -9.21 -5.68
C SER A 32 7.53 -10.38 -5.81
N GLN A 33 8.79 -10.21 -5.39
CA GLN A 33 9.77 -11.31 -5.33
C GLN A 33 9.30 -12.45 -4.41
N LEU A 34 8.78 -12.13 -3.23
CA LEU A 34 8.21 -13.12 -2.30
C LEU A 34 6.98 -13.83 -2.90
N ALA A 35 6.11 -13.09 -3.59
CA ALA A 35 4.90 -13.64 -4.21
C ALA A 35 5.20 -14.70 -5.27
N VAL A 36 6.33 -14.60 -5.98
CA VAL A 36 6.77 -15.63 -6.93
C VAL A 36 6.94 -17.00 -6.24
N ALA A 37 7.43 -17.02 -5.00
CA ALA A 37 7.61 -18.25 -4.22
C ALA A 37 6.27 -18.87 -3.77
N GLU A 38 5.25 -18.05 -3.57
CA GLU A 38 3.89 -18.45 -3.16
C GLU A 38 3.04 -18.97 -4.34
N LEU A 39 3.46 -18.74 -5.59
CA LEU A 39 2.75 -19.25 -6.76
C LEU A 39 2.84 -20.79 -6.84
N PRO A 40 1.74 -21.49 -7.19
CA PRO A 40 1.80 -22.90 -7.52
C PRO A 40 2.65 -23.12 -8.80
N PRO A 41 3.19 -24.33 -9.02
CA PRO A 41 3.81 -24.68 -10.28
C PRO A 41 2.87 -24.41 -11.46
N GLY A 42 3.36 -23.71 -12.49
CA GLY A 42 2.57 -23.35 -13.66
C GLY A 42 3.12 -22.13 -14.42
N PRO A 43 2.44 -21.71 -15.50
CA PRO A 43 2.98 -20.74 -16.46
C PRO A 43 3.40 -19.39 -15.87
N ILE A 44 2.65 -18.88 -14.88
CA ILE A 44 2.99 -17.61 -14.22
C ILE A 44 4.28 -17.76 -13.41
N ARG A 45 4.40 -18.83 -12.63
CA ARG A 45 5.60 -19.10 -11.84
C ARG A 45 6.80 -19.30 -12.76
N ASP A 46 6.64 -20.07 -13.83
CA ASP A 46 7.70 -20.30 -14.81
C ASP A 46 8.16 -18.99 -15.47
N LEU A 47 7.22 -18.09 -15.81
CA LEU A 47 7.52 -16.76 -16.34
C LEU A 47 8.28 -15.90 -15.33
N LEU A 48 7.79 -15.79 -14.10
CA LEU A 48 8.33 -14.86 -13.09
C LEU A 48 9.59 -15.40 -12.39
N GLN A 49 9.93 -16.68 -12.55
CA GLN A 49 11.20 -17.25 -12.11
C GLN A 49 12.28 -17.22 -13.20
N ASP A 50 11.93 -16.94 -14.45
CA ASP A 50 12.88 -16.84 -15.55
C ASP A 50 13.71 -15.55 -15.39
N PRO A 51 15.05 -15.64 -15.27
CA PRO A 51 15.92 -14.48 -15.10
C PRO A 51 15.79 -13.41 -16.19
N LEU A 52 15.29 -13.78 -17.38
CA LEU A 52 15.04 -12.82 -18.46
C LEU A 52 13.88 -11.86 -18.13
N TYR A 53 12.88 -12.30 -17.37
CA TYR A 53 11.66 -11.53 -17.09
C TYR A 53 11.56 -11.03 -15.65
N ILE A 54 12.48 -11.44 -14.76
CA ILE A 54 12.59 -10.87 -13.41
C ILE A 54 12.63 -9.34 -13.43
N PRO A 55 13.50 -8.68 -14.23
CA PRO A 55 13.57 -7.22 -14.22
C PRO A 55 12.27 -6.53 -14.62
N MET A 56 11.38 -7.22 -15.35
CA MET A 56 10.17 -6.64 -15.95
C MET A 56 9.07 -6.55 -14.90
N TYR A 57 8.87 -7.59 -14.09
CA TYR A 57 7.92 -7.49 -12.98
C TYR A 57 8.48 -6.60 -11.87
N GLU A 58 9.79 -6.59 -11.61
CA GLU A 58 10.38 -5.67 -10.63
C GLU A 58 10.20 -4.21 -11.06
N ALA A 59 10.43 -3.91 -12.35
CA ALA A 59 10.16 -2.58 -12.88
C ALA A 59 8.67 -2.24 -12.87
N GLY A 60 7.79 -3.21 -13.13
CA GLY A 60 6.34 -3.04 -12.94
C GLY A 60 5.99 -2.70 -11.50
N SER A 61 6.54 -3.41 -10.53
CA SER A 61 6.32 -3.16 -9.10
C SER A 61 6.84 -1.81 -8.62
N MET A 62 7.71 -1.16 -9.39
CA MET A 62 8.22 0.19 -9.13
C MET A 62 7.42 1.27 -9.88
N PHE A 63 6.70 0.89 -10.94
CA PHE A 63 6.21 1.81 -11.95
C PHE A 63 5.22 2.88 -11.43
N PRO A 64 4.23 2.57 -10.58
CA PRO A 64 3.31 3.60 -10.10
C PRO A 64 4.03 4.76 -9.39
N ASP A 65 4.95 4.47 -8.48
CA ASP A 65 5.77 5.48 -7.77
C ASP A 65 6.63 6.36 -8.68
N SER A 66 6.97 5.86 -9.86
CA SER A 66 7.76 6.62 -10.82
C SER A 66 7.02 7.88 -11.28
N GLY A 67 5.70 7.90 -11.20
CA GLY A 67 4.88 9.08 -11.48
C GLY A 67 4.95 10.14 -10.39
N TYR A 68 5.04 9.75 -9.11
CA TYR A 68 5.32 10.71 -8.04
C TYR A 68 6.72 11.31 -8.20
N ALA A 69 7.73 10.49 -8.56
CA ALA A 69 9.07 10.98 -8.85
C ALA A 69 9.13 11.94 -10.05
N ALA A 70 8.24 11.77 -11.03
CA ALA A 70 8.06 12.67 -12.16
C ALA A 70 7.14 13.87 -11.87
N ASN A 71 6.50 13.94 -10.69
CA ASN A 71 5.44 14.89 -10.36
C ASN A 71 4.31 14.89 -11.41
N SER A 72 3.80 13.69 -11.72
CA SER A 72 2.80 13.44 -12.74
C SER A 72 1.57 12.76 -12.15
N PRO A 73 0.34 13.06 -12.65
CA PRO A 73 -0.89 12.44 -12.15
C PRO A 73 -0.92 10.91 -12.29
N TYR A 74 -0.14 10.33 -13.20
CA TYR A 74 -0.04 8.87 -13.32
C TYR A 74 0.55 8.21 -12.09
N GLY A 75 1.30 8.99 -11.29
CA GLY A 75 1.80 8.57 -9.99
C GLY A 75 0.68 7.99 -9.16
N GLU A 76 -0.47 8.65 -9.09
CA GLU A 76 -1.63 8.12 -8.38
C GLU A 76 -2.38 7.07 -9.23
N GLU A 77 -2.74 7.38 -10.47
CA GLU A 77 -3.71 6.59 -11.23
C GLU A 77 -3.22 5.16 -11.58
N ALA A 78 -1.91 4.95 -11.69
CA ALA A 78 -1.35 3.64 -11.99
C ALA A 78 -1.56 2.59 -10.87
N HIS A 79 -1.88 3.03 -9.64
CA HIS A 79 -2.20 2.17 -8.51
C HIS A 79 -3.59 1.53 -8.62
N TRP A 80 -4.50 2.18 -9.34
CA TRP A 80 -5.93 1.94 -9.20
C TRP A 80 -6.47 0.95 -10.23
N PRO A 81 -7.57 0.24 -9.89
CA PRO A 81 -8.17 -0.74 -10.79
C PRO A 81 -8.52 -0.26 -12.21
N PRO A 82 -8.89 1.02 -12.46
CA PRO A 82 -9.11 1.51 -13.83
C PRO A 82 -7.89 1.34 -14.74
N PHE A 83 -6.68 1.63 -14.26
CA PHE A 83 -5.46 1.46 -15.04
C PHE A 83 -5.11 -0.01 -15.25
N VAL A 84 -5.21 -0.84 -14.19
CA VAL A 84 -5.03 -2.30 -14.30
C VAL A 84 -6.00 -2.89 -15.33
N ARG A 85 -7.25 -2.41 -15.36
CA ARG A 85 -8.26 -2.86 -16.34
C ARG A 85 -7.87 -2.47 -17.76
N ALA A 86 -7.53 -1.21 -18.00
CA ALA A 86 -7.14 -0.75 -19.34
C ALA A 86 -5.93 -1.52 -19.87
N TYR A 87 -4.90 -1.71 -19.04
CA TYR A 87 -3.72 -2.47 -19.44
C TYR A 87 -4.06 -3.93 -19.75
N GLN A 88 -4.91 -4.55 -18.92
CA GLN A 88 -5.36 -5.91 -19.13
C GLN A 88 -6.13 -6.09 -20.45
N GLU A 89 -6.99 -5.14 -20.81
CA GLU A 89 -7.68 -5.16 -22.10
C GLU A 89 -6.72 -5.03 -23.26
N TRP A 90 -5.77 -4.10 -23.17
CA TRP A 90 -4.72 -3.96 -24.17
C TRP A 90 -3.93 -5.28 -24.36
N LEU A 91 -3.56 -5.98 -23.28
CA LEU A 91 -2.91 -7.29 -23.38
C LEU A 91 -3.79 -8.34 -24.10
N ILE A 92 -5.09 -8.34 -23.82
CA ILE A 92 -6.04 -9.27 -24.44
C ILE A 92 -6.17 -8.97 -25.93
N GLU A 93 -6.26 -7.69 -26.30
CA GLU A 93 -6.42 -7.25 -27.69
C GLU A 93 -5.15 -7.49 -28.52
N GLU A 94 -3.99 -7.13 -27.97
CA GLU A 94 -2.70 -7.19 -28.64
C GLU A 94 -2.23 -8.64 -28.83
N TYR A 95 -2.33 -9.47 -27.78
CA TYR A 95 -1.76 -10.81 -27.77
C TYR A 95 -2.79 -11.93 -27.95
N GLN A 96 -4.10 -11.64 -27.83
CA GLN A 96 -5.18 -12.60 -28.07
C GLN A 96 -5.03 -13.91 -27.28
N GLY A 97 -4.44 -13.84 -26.08
CA GLY A 97 -4.15 -14.97 -25.20
C GLY A 97 -2.82 -15.70 -25.47
N ASP A 98 -2.09 -15.36 -26.53
CA ASP A 98 -0.78 -15.93 -26.86
C ASP A 98 0.38 -15.11 -26.28
N PHE A 99 0.87 -15.55 -25.11
CA PHE A 99 2.04 -14.96 -24.44
C PHE A 99 3.32 -15.78 -24.68
N SER A 100 3.46 -16.42 -25.84
CA SER A 100 4.65 -17.23 -26.15
C SER A 100 5.85 -16.41 -26.61
N SER A 101 5.64 -15.23 -27.21
CA SER A 101 6.71 -14.36 -27.70
C SER A 101 7.47 -13.68 -26.55
N PRO A 102 8.77 -13.37 -26.74
CA PRO A 102 9.54 -12.66 -25.72
C PRO A 102 8.90 -11.34 -25.29
N GLU A 103 8.43 -10.54 -26.26
CA GLU A 103 7.78 -9.27 -25.97
C GLU A 103 6.51 -9.46 -25.14
N ALA A 104 5.62 -10.39 -25.52
CA ALA A 104 4.38 -10.64 -24.79
C ALA A 104 4.65 -11.05 -23.33
N LYS A 105 5.72 -11.83 -23.09
CA LYS A 105 6.17 -12.21 -21.75
C LYS A 105 6.69 -11.03 -20.94
N GLU A 106 7.47 -10.13 -21.55
CA GLU A 106 7.92 -8.89 -20.90
C GLU A 106 6.73 -8.03 -20.46
N ARG A 107 5.73 -7.85 -21.33
CA ARG A 107 4.51 -7.07 -21.02
C ARG A 107 3.68 -7.73 -19.92
N LEU A 108 3.51 -9.04 -19.98
CA LEU A 108 2.78 -9.78 -18.95
C LEU A 108 3.49 -9.73 -17.59
N ALA A 109 4.82 -9.89 -17.56
CA ALA A 109 5.59 -9.77 -16.33
C ALA A 109 5.48 -8.36 -15.73
N PHE A 110 5.62 -7.32 -16.56
CA PHE A 110 5.41 -5.93 -16.14
C PHE A 110 4.02 -5.69 -15.57
N PHE A 111 2.99 -6.19 -16.25
CA PHE A 111 1.60 -6.07 -15.83
C PHE A 111 1.37 -6.66 -14.43
N LEU A 112 1.88 -7.86 -14.21
CA LEU A 112 1.77 -8.50 -12.89
C LEU A 112 2.54 -7.70 -11.84
N GLY A 113 3.72 -7.16 -12.18
CA GLY A 113 4.48 -6.26 -11.30
C GLY A 113 3.67 -5.06 -10.80
N PHE A 114 3.14 -4.22 -11.70
CA PHE A 114 2.42 -3.02 -11.24
C PHE A 114 1.06 -3.35 -10.62
N ALA A 115 0.42 -4.45 -11.01
CA ALA A 115 -0.79 -4.91 -10.31
C ALA A 115 -0.50 -5.38 -8.88
N SER A 116 0.69 -5.96 -8.64
CA SER A 116 1.18 -6.27 -7.28
C SER A 116 1.30 -5.00 -6.45
N HIS A 117 1.87 -3.94 -7.03
CA HIS A 117 2.03 -2.64 -6.36
C HIS A 117 0.69 -2.11 -5.83
N GLY A 118 -0.32 -1.96 -6.70
CA GLY A 118 -1.64 -1.44 -6.28
C GLY A 118 -2.39 -2.33 -5.27
N VAL A 119 -2.17 -3.64 -5.27
CA VAL A 119 -2.68 -4.55 -4.22
C VAL A 119 -1.91 -4.35 -2.92
N ALA A 120 -0.59 -4.19 -3.01
CA ALA A 120 0.28 -4.01 -1.86
C ALA A 120 -0.09 -2.74 -1.08
N ASP A 121 -0.23 -1.56 -1.69
CA ASP A 121 -0.64 -0.35 -0.94
C ASP A 121 -1.99 -0.52 -0.23
N GLN A 122 -2.97 -1.00 -0.98
CA GLN A 122 -4.32 -1.16 -0.46
C GLN A 122 -4.37 -2.10 0.74
N THR A 123 -3.49 -3.09 0.82
CA THR A 123 -3.48 -4.10 1.89
C THR A 123 -2.44 -3.82 2.97
N TYR A 124 -1.24 -3.39 2.62
CA TYR A 124 -0.16 -3.00 3.55
C TYR A 124 -0.59 -1.82 4.41
N ASP A 125 -1.12 -0.77 3.80
CA ASP A 125 -1.42 0.47 4.51
C ASP A 125 -2.59 0.29 5.47
N THR A 126 -3.58 -0.51 5.05
CA THR A 126 -4.78 -0.79 5.84
C THR A 126 -4.58 -1.88 6.90
N MET A 127 -3.49 -2.65 6.83
CA MET A 127 -3.16 -3.69 7.80
C MET A 127 -1.91 -3.34 8.61
N MET A 128 -0.74 -3.38 7.97
CA MET A 128 0.55 -3.28 8.65
C MET A 128 0.85 -1.86 9.12
N LEU A 129 0.76 -0.86 8.24
CA LEU A 129 1.02 0.53 8.63
C LEU A 129 -0.05 1.05 9.58
N ALA A 130 -1.32 0.72 9.33
CA ALA A 130 -2.38 1.05 10.25
C ALA A 130 -2.20 0.42 11.64
N ARG A 131 -1.57 -0.77 11.73
CA ARG A 131 -1.24 -1.40 13.03
C ARG A 131 0.00 -0.79 13.66
N SER A 132 1.01 -0.45 12.87
CA SER A 132 2.15 0.35 13.32
C SER A 132 1.67 1.68 13.90
N GLU A 133 0.71 2.34 13.26
CA GLU A 133 0.14 3.60 13.75
C GLU A 133 -0.53 3.46 15.12
N GLU A 134 -1.24 2.34 15.33
CA GLU A 134 -1.89 2.02 16.61
C GLU A 134 -0.89 1.77 17.75
N ILE A 135 0.31 1.25 17.46
CA ILE A 135 1.29 0.82 18.47
C ILE A 135 2.48 1.77 18.61
N ASP A 136 3.15 2.05 17.50
CA ASP A 136 4.35 2.90 17.44
C ASP A 136 4.00 4.39 17.42
N GLY A 137 2.76 4.74 17.07
CA GLY A 137 2.28 6.10 17.01
C GLY A 137 2.26 6.66 15.57
N PRO A 138 2.12 7.98 15.40
CA PRO A 138 1.82 8.58 14.10
C PRO A 138 2.82 8.21 13.01
N VAL A 139 2.31 7.79 11.86
CA VAL A 139 3.11 7.51 10.67
C VAL A 139 3.57 8.83 10.02
N ALA A 140 4.89 9.01 9.94
CA ALA A 140 5.55 10.14 9.27
C ALA A 140 6.22 9.66 7.97
N ASP A 141 7.53 9.48 7.95
CA ASP A 141 8.29 8.92 6.80
C ASP A 141 8.39 7.38 6.90
N VAL A 142 7.31 6.73 7.36
CA VAL A 142 7.32 5.28 7.66
C VAL A 142 7.57 4.46 6.40
N ASP A 143 7.16 4.95 5.23
CA ASP A 143 7.34 4.30 3.93
C ASP A 143 8.85 4.06 3.67
N THR A 144 9.66 5.12 3.83
CA THR A 144 11.11 5.06 3.68
C THR A 144 11.78 4.27 4.82
N GLU A 145 11.31 4.46 6.05
CA GLU A 145 11.91 3.82 7.24
C GLU A 145 11.62 2.32 7.33
N ALA A 146 10.45 1.86 6.86
CA ALA A 146 10.10 0.45 6.75
C ALA A 146 11.09 -0.30 5.85
N ASP A 147 11.44 0.31 4.71
CA ASP A 147 12.40 -0.23 3.77
C ASP A 147 13.81 -0.39 4.38
N TYR A 148 14.17 0.39 5.40
CA TYR A 148 15.46 0.22 6.07
C TYR A 148 15.55 -1.11 6.82
N PHE A 149 14.46 -1.59 7.42
CA PHE A 149 14.42 -2.93 8.01
C PHE A 149 14.61 -4.00 6.95
N ILE A 150 13.99 -3.83 5.78
CA ILE A 150 14.12 -4.77 4.65
C ILE A 150 15.56 -4.84 4.14
N ILE A 151 16.21 -3.68 3.97
CA ILE A 151 17.58 -3.59 3.46
C ILE A 151 18.60 -4.10 4.49
N VAL A 152 18.43 -3.76 5.77
CA VAL A 152 19.47 -4.00 6.80
C VAL A 152 19.25 -5.31 7.55
N ASP A 153 18.03 -5.63 7.97
CA ASP A 153 17.74 -6.85 8.75
C ASP A 153 17.59 -8.10 7.87
N HIS A 154 17.12 -7.90 6.63
CA HIS A 154 16.84 -9.00 5.69
C HIS A 154 17.79 -9.04 4.49
N ASP A 155 18.77 -8.14 4.43
CA ASP A 155 19.79 -8.05 3.38
C ASP A 155 19.23 -8.07 1.95
N VAL A 156 18.08 -7.41 1.75
CA VAL A 156 17.45 -7.30 0.43
C VAL A 156 18.11 -6.15 -0.33
N GLN A 157 18.99 -6.50 -1.27
CA GLN A 157 19.65 -5.54 -2.15
C GLN A 157 19.00 -5.55 -3.54
N LEU A 158 18.33 -4.45 -3.90
CA LEU A 158 17.66 -4.33 -5.19
C LEU A 158 18.54 -3.64 -6.23
N TYR A 159 18.46 -4.15 -7.46
CA TYR A 159 19.17 -3.66 -8.65
C TYR A 159 18.21 -3.63 -9.84
N THR A 160 17.12 -2.87 -9.69
CA THR A 160 16.06 -2.81 -10.70
C THR A 160 16.47 -1.98 -11.91
N GLN A 161 15.90 -2.33 -13.07
CA GLN A 161 16.10 -1.60 -14.32
C GLN A 161 14.98 -0.57 -14.50
N ALA A 162 15.35 0.63 -14.95
CA ALA A 162 14.40 1.66 -15.36
C ALA A 162 13.79 1.30 -16.73
N TRP A 163 12.82 0.39 -16.73
CA TRP A 163 12.18 -0.10 -17.94
C TRP A 163 10.66 -0.18 -17.80
N ALA A 164 9.95 0.20 -18.85
CA ALA A 164 8.52 0.01 -18.97
C ALA A 164 8.16 -0.14 -20.46
N PRO A 165 6.96 -0.62 -20.79
CA PRO A 165 6.41 -0.59 -22.14
C PRO A 165 6.00 0.82 -22.55
N TYR A 166 6.99 1.71 -22.73
CA TYR A 166 6.76 3.15 -22.87
C TYR A 166 5.90 3.58 -24.06
N GLU A 167 5.90 2.81 -25.15
CA GLU A 167 5.13 3.13 -26.36
C GLU A 167 3.62 2.94 -26.17
N PRO A 168 3.11 1.80 -25.67
CA PRO A 168 1.67 1.63 -25.48
C PRO A 168 1.09 2.36 -24.25
N LEU A 169 1.91 2.67 -23.24
CA LEU A 169 1.43 3.22 -21.97
C LEU A 169 0.59 4.50 -22.08
N PRO A 170 0.95 5.53 -22.88
CA PRO A 170 0.10 6.69 -23.11
C PRO A 170 -1.33 6.35 -23.56
N GLY A 171 -1.47 5.39 -24.49
CA GLY A 171 -2.78 4.92 -24.95
C GLY A 171 -3.56 4.24 -23.83
N ILE A 172 -2.90 3.37 -23.08
CA ILE A 172 -3.51 2.66 -21.94
C ILE A 172 -3.99 3.63 -20.86
N PHE A 173 -3.25 4.71 -20.57
CA PHE A 173 -3.71 5.75 -19.64
C PHE A 173 -4.90 6.55 -20.18
N ALA A 174 -4.96 6.80 -21.49
CA ALA A 174 -6.13 7.43 -22.09
C ALA A 174 -7.37 6.54 -21.96
N ASP A 175 -7.21 5.23 -22.17
CA ASP A 175 -8.31 4.26 -22.07
C ASP A 175 -8.77 4.04 -20.62
N SER A 176 -7.87 4.15 -19.63
CA SER A 176 -8.24 4.00 -18.22
C SER A 176 -9.24 5.05 -17.73
N VAL A 177 -9.33 6.21 -18.39
CA VAL A 177 -10.33 7.23 -18.11
C VAL A 177 -11.75 6.70 -18.35
N MET A 178 -11.94 5.80 -19.32
CA MET A 178 -13.23 5.14 -19.56
C MET A 178 -13.66 4.24 -18.38
N TYR A 179 -12.68 3.74 -17.61
CA TYR A 179 -12.89 2.93 -16.41
C TYR A 179 -12.95 3.75 -15.12
N GLY A 180 -12.89 5.07 -15.21
CA GLY A 180 -13.04 5.99 -14.07
C GLY A 180 -11.73 6.52 -13.50
N ALA A 181 -10.61 6.39 -14.21
CA ALA A 181 -9.38 7.11 -13.85
C ALA A 181 -9.54 8.63 -14.04
N ASN A 182 -8.67 9.40 -13.38
CA ASN A 182 -8.64 10.86 -13.52
C ASN A 182 -8.34 11.28 -14.97
N PRO A 183 -9.16 12.14 -15.62
CA PRO A 183 -8.91 12.59 -16.99
C PRO A 183 -7.54 13.22 -17.25
N ALA A 184 -6.86 13.73 -16.21
CA ALA A 184 -5.52 14.30 -16.31
C ALA A 184 -4.46 13.30 -16.80
N VAL A 185 -4.70 11.99 -16.71
CA VAL A 185 -3.77 10.97 -17.22
C VAL A 185 -3.90 10.71 -18.72
N GLY A 186 -4.98 11.16 -19.36
CA GLY A 186 -5.18 10.93 -20.80
C GLY A 186 -4.19 11.67 -21.71
N SER A 187 -3.30 12.50 -21.17
CA SER A 187 -2.30 13.27 -21.92
C SER A 187 -0.86 13.00 -21.50
N ILE A 188 -0.59 11.90 -20.79
CA ILE A 188 0.78 11.52 -20.42
C ILE A 188 1.54 11.11 -21.68
N ASP A 189 2.78 11.59 -21.80
CA ASP A 189 3.68 11.19 -22.89
C ASP A 189 4.77 10.21 -22.43
N THR A 190 5.38 9.54 -23.39
CA THR A 190 6.49 8.61 -23.19
C THR A 190 7.67 9.25 -22.43
N SER A 191 7.99 10.51 -22.71
CA SER A 191 9.14 11.19 -22.07
C SER A 191 8.93 11.37 -20.57
N THR A 192 7.70 11.57 -20.13
CA THR A 192 7.30 11.68 -18.73
C THR A 192 7.43 10.34 -18.02
N LEU A 193 7.09 9.24 -18.70
CA LEU A 193 7.23 7.87 -18.19
C LEU A 193 8.71 7.47 -18.06
N GLU A 194 9.51 7.71 -19.10
CA GLU A 194 10.96 7.44 -19.10
C GLU A 194 11.69 8.22 -18.01
N SER A 195 11.38 9.51 -17.87
CA SER A 195 11.92 10.39 -16.82
C SER A 195 11.56 9.87 -15.43
N GLY A 196 10.30 9.47 -15.22
CA GLY A 196 9.85 8.91 -13.95
C GLY A 196 10.59 7.64 -13.57
N MET A 197 10.64 6.66 -14.48
CA MET A 197 11.32 5.39 -14.25
C MET A 197 12.82 5.59 -13.98
N GLY A 198 13.48 6.48 -14.73
CA GLY A 198 14.88 6.82 -14.50
C GLY A 198 15.13 7.42 -13.11
N ARG A 199 14.24 8.32 -12.64
CA ARG A 199 14.31 8.89 -11.29
C ARG A 199 14.05 7.84 -10.22
N MET A 200 13.11 6.93 -10.45
CA MET A 200 12.78 5.91 -9.47
C MET A 200 13.90 4.88 -9.29
N GLY A 201 14.58 4.51 -10.38
CA GLY A 201 15.83 3.74 -10.29
C GLY A 201 16.91 4.44 -9.46
N PHE A 202 17.02 5.78 -9.56
CA PHE A 202 17.92 6.56 -8.72
C PHE A 202 17.49 6.59 -7.24
N VAL A 203 16.19 6.68 -6.95
CA VAL A 203 15.66 6.63 -5.58
C VAL A 203 16.04 5.31 -4.91
N ILE A 204 15.80 4.17 -5.57
CA ILE A 204 16.15 2.82 -5.05
C ILE A 204 17.66 2.72 -4.75
N PHE A 205 18.49 3.26 -5.65
CA PHE A 205 19.95 3.27 -5.48
C PHE A 205 20.41 4.11 -4.28
N ILE A 206 19.75 5.26 -4.03
CA ILE A 206 20.08 6.12 -2.89
C ILE A 206 19.56 5.53 -1.58
N GLN A 207 18.34 5.01 -1.57
CA GLN A 207 17.72 4.44 -0.38
C GLN A 207 18.55 3.29 0.21
N ARG A 208 19.12 2.43 -0.66
CA ARG A 208 20.08 1.37 -0.26
C ARG A 208 21.23 1.88 0.60
N ARG A 209 21.75 3.06 0.26
CA ARG A 209 22.87 3.68 0.99
C ARG A 209 22.40 4.44 2.21
N ALA A 210 21.26 5.11 2.11
CA ALA A 210 20.67 5.86 3.21
C ALA A 210 20.23 4.94 4.37
N ALA A 211 19.82 3.70 4.06
CA ALA A 211 19.30 2.75 5.03
C ALA A 211 20.22 2.55 6.23
N TYR A 212 21.51 2.28 6.02
CA TYR A 212 22.46 2.08 7.13
C TYR A 212 22.62 3.33 8.02
N GLY A 213 22.44 4.54 7.47
CA GLY A 213 22.49 5.79 8.22
C GLY A 213 21.20 6.10 8.97
N GLY A 214 20.05 5.72 8.42
CA GLY A 214 18.72 5.94 9.00
C GLY A 214 18.21 4.79 9.86
N TYR A 215 18.84 3.62 9.82
CA TYR A 215 18.36 2.38 10.43
C TYR A 215 18.06 2.49 11.92
N LEU A 216 19.01 3.02 12.73
CA LEU A 216 18.77 3.21 14.16
C LEU A 216 17.68 4.25 14.43
N HIS A 217 17.49 5.23 13.54
CA HIS A 217 16.37 6.15 13.67
C HIS A 217 15.05 5.42 13.45
N ALA A 218 14.93 4.65 12.36
CA ALA A 218 13.75 3.85 12.06
C ALA A 218 13.38 2.91 13.22
N TRP A 219 14.36 2.20 13.79
CA TRP A 219 14.13 1.33 14.94
C TRP A 219 13.67 2.05 16.22
N ASN A 220 14.09 3.31 16.40
CA ASN A 220 13.61 4.13 17.51
C ASN A 220 12.21 4.71 17.26
N THR A 221 11.85 4.94 15.99
CA THR A 221 10.56 5.52 15.60
C THR A 221 9.47 4.44 15.49
N TYR A 222 9.75 3.30 14.86
CA TYR A 222 8.79 2.24 14.55
C TYR A 222 9.27 0.84 15.00
N PRO A 223 9.47 0.63 16.31
CA PRO A 223 10.01 -0.62 16.82
C PRO A 223 9.07 -1.82 16.62
N TRP A 224 7.74 -1.63 16.70
CA TRP A 224 6.79 -2.71 16.41
C TRP A 224 6.85 -3.08 14.92
N LEU A 225 6.86 -2.11 14.02
CA LEU A 225 7.00 -2.35 12.58
C LEU A 225 8.29 -3.12 12.26
N GLY A 226 9.44 -2.65 12.75
CA GLY A 226 10.73 -3.32 12.54
C GLY A 226 10.77 -4.76 13.04
N THR A 227 10.04 -5.06 14.13
CA THR A 227 9.91 -6.43 14.64
C THR A 227 9.01 -7.32 13.77
N HIS A 228 7.99 -6.76 13.13
CA HIS A 228 6.87 -7.53 12.57
C HIS A 228 6.72 -7.45 11.05
N ILE A 229 7.47 -6.59 10.35
CA ILE A 229 7.39 -6.42 8.89
C ILE A 229 7.62 -7.72 8.12
N TYR A 230 8.41 -8.65 8.67
CA TYR A 230 8.60 -10.01 8.13
C TYR A 230 7.94 -11.13 8.93
N ASN A 231 7.17 -10.82 9.98
CA ASN A 231 6.52 -11.86 10.78
C ASN A 231 5.31 -12.42 10.01
N PRO A 232 5.30 -13.70 9.60
CA PRO A 232 4.21 -14.27 8.81
C PRO A 232 2.87 -14.35 9.56
N ASP A 233 2.88 -14.25 10.89
CA ASP A 233 1.67 -14.24 11.73
C ASP A 233 1.08 -12.82 11.87
N ALA A 234 1.82 -11.78 11.47
CA ALA A 234 1.32 -10.40 11.44
C ALA A 234 0.54 -10.14 10.15
N HIS A 235 -0.75 -9.82 10.25
CA HIS A 235 -1.53 -9.40 9.10
C HIS A 235 -0.92 -8.15 8.46
N GLY A 236 -0.68 -8.23 7.15
CA GLY A 236 -0.07 -7.15 6.37
C GLY A 236 1.45 -7.19 6.30
N SER A 237 2.13 -8.10 6.99
CA SER A 237 3.58 -8.30 6.80
C SER A 237 3.91 -8.69 5.36
N LEU A 238 5.16 -8.51 4.93
CA LEU A 238 5.55 -8.80 3.54
C LEU A 238 5.26 -10.25 3.14
N PRO A 239 5.57 -11.29 3.95
CA PRO A 239 5.19 -12.67 3.63
C PRO A 239 3.68 -12.90 3.58
N HIS A 240 2.90 -12.20 4.40
CA HIS A 240 1.43 -12.28 4.34
C HIS A 240 0.91 -11.65 3.04
N LEU A 241 1.39 -10.47 2.66
CA LEU A 241 1.00 -9.79 1.43
C LEU A 241 1.43 -10.53 0.17
N ALA A 242 2.59 -11.17 0.18
CA ALA A 242 3.07 -12.01 -0.91
C ALA A 242 2.04 -13.09 -1.31
N LYS A 243 1.35 -13.69 -0.33
CA LYS A 243 0.27 -14.66 -0.58
C LYS A 243 -0.95 -14.02 -1.24
N LEU A 244 -1.33 -12.81 -0.81
CA LEU A 244 -2.44 -12.06 -1.40
C LEU A 244 -2.15 -11.68 -2.85
N VAL A 245 -0.94 -11.17 -3.11
CA VAL A 245 -0.45 -10.85 -4.46
C VAL A 245 -0.41 -12.08 -5.35
N ALA A 246 0.13 -13.20 -4.88
CA ALA A 246 0.18 -14.44 -5.66
C ALA A 246 -1.23 -14.95 -6.04
N LYS A 247 -2.21 -14.82 -5.15
CA LYS A 247 -3.62 -15.13 -5.46
C LYS A 247 -4.19 -14.12 -6.49
N SER A 248 -3.88 -12.83 -6.36
CA SER A 248 -4.30 -11.79 -7.31
C SER A 248 -3.75 -12.03 -8.72
N TRP A 249 -2.44 -12.34 -8.84
CA TRP A 249 -1.81 -12.69 -10.11
C TRP A 249 -2.47 -13.86 -10.81
N GLN A 250 -2.87 -14.90 -10.07
CA GLN A 250 -3.59 -16.03 -10.64
C GLN A 250 -4.95 -15.61 -11.24
N ALA A 251 -5.70 -14.74 -10.57
CA ALA A 251 -6.97 -14.23 -11.08
C ALA A 251 -6.78 -13.32 -12.31
N LEU A 252 -5.80 -12.41 -12.25
CA LEU A 252 -5.45 -11.52 -13.38
C LEU A 252 -4.98 -12.32 -14.59
N TYR A 253 -4.17 -13.35 -14.40
CA TYR A 253 -3.68 -14.21 -15.47
C TYR A 253 -4.81 -15.00 -16.14
N ARG A 254 -5.72 -15.60 -15.36
CA ARG A 254 -6.91 -16.27 -15.92
C ARG A 254 -7.73 -15.33 -16.81
N ARG A 255 -7.77 -14.04 -16.47
CA ARG A 255 -8.52 -13.07 -17.27
C ARG A 255 -7.82 -12.69 -18.57
N VAL A 256 -6.50 -12.48 -18.58
CA VAL A 256 -5.77 -12.26 -19.84
C VAL A 256 -5.77 -13.51 -20.73
N GLN A 257 -5.98 -14.69 -20.15
CA GLN A 257 -6.19 -15.95 -20.88
C GLN A 257 -7.64 -16.14 -21.36
N GLY A 258 -8.57 -15.24 -21.01
CA GLY A 258 -9.98 -15.35 -21.39
C GLY A 258 -10.75 -16.48 -20.70
N VAL A 259 -10.24 -17.01 -19.57
CA VAL A 259 -10.85 -18.14 -18.84
C VAL A 259 -11.37 -17.75 -17.46
N ALA A 260 -11.26 -16.48 -17.07
CA ALA A 260 -11.80 -15.98 -15.81
C ALA A 260 -13.33 -15.92 -15.82
N SER A 261 -13.94 -16.05 -14.64
CA SER A 261 -15.37 -15.87 -14.44
C SER A 261 -15.62 -15.07 -13.17
N MET A 262 -16.55 -14.11 -13.20
CA MET A 262 -17.00 -13.38 -12.02
C MET A 262 -17.47 -14.33 -10.90
N ASP A 263 -18.03 -15.50 -11.22
CA ASP A 263 -18.54 -16.44 -10.22
C ASP A 263 -17.43 -17.15 -9.43
N THR A 264 -16.23 -17.29 -10.01
CA THR A 264 -15.10 -18.00 -9.40
C THR A 264 -13.95 -17.08 -9.00
N ASP A 265 -13.84 -15.92 -9.64
CA ASP A 265 -12.71 -15.00 -9.50
C ASP A 265 -13.10 -13.66 -8.87
N LEU A 266 -14.37 -13.48 -8.43
CA LEU A 266 -14.78 -12.26 -7.74
C LEU A 266 -13.93 -12.04 -6.50
N VAL A 267 -13.91 -13.01 -5.58
CA VAL A 267 -13.12 -12.96 -4.34
C VAL A 267 -11.87 -13.81 -4.50
N VAL A 268 -10.72 -13.18 -4.30
CA VAL A 268 -9.39 -13.79 -4.43
C VAL A 268 -8.84 -14.22 -3.08
N ALA A 269 -9.07 -13.40 -2.05
CA ALA A 269 -8.66 -13.69 -0.69
C ALA A 269 -9.51 -12.94 0.32
N THR A 270 -9.51 -13.43 1.56
CA THR A 270 -10.18 -12.79 2.70
C THR A 270 -9.19 -12.64 3.83
N VAL A 271 -9.37 -11.60 4.65
CA VAL A 271 -8.61 -11.38 5.88
C VAL A 271 -9.62 -11.16 7.02
N PRO A 272 -9.78 -12.09 7.97
CA PRO A 272 -9.04 -13.34 8.07
C PRO A 272 -9.43 -14.33 6.95
N GLU A 273 -8.64 -15.38 6.79
CA GLU A 273 -8.96 -16.46 5.85
C GLU A 273 -10.27 -17.17 6.22
N ASP A 274 -10.96 -17.76 5.23
CA ASP A 274 -12.17 -18.54 5.48
C ASP A 274 -11.91 -19.68 6.47
N GLY A 275 -12.78 -19.80 7.47
CA GLY A 275 -12.66 -20.76 8.56
C GLY A 275 -11.68 -20.35 9.67
N ALA A 276 -11.19 -19.10 9.66
CA ALA A 276 -10.29 -18.63 10.71
C ALA A 276 -10.91 -18.71 12.11
N MET A 277 -10.07 -19.02 13.09
CA MET A 277 -10.44 -19.14 14.49
C MET A 277 -9.83 -18.00 15.30
N ASN A 278 -10.31 -17.81 16.53
CA ASN A 278 -9.78 -16.83 17.48
C ASN A 278 -9.88 -15.36 17.02
N PHE A 279 -10.88 -15.03 16.19
CA PHE A 279 -11.11 -13.63 15.79
C PHE A 279 -11.43 -12.76 17.02
N PRO A 280 -10.83 -11.56 17.16
CA PRO A 280 -11.08 -10.71 18.32
C PRO A 280 -12.53 -10.23 18.37
N VAL A 281 -13.11 -10.18 19.57
CA VAL A 281 -14.53 -9.83 19.75
C VAL A 281 -14.78 -8.34 19.89
N ASP A 282 -13.83 -7.58 20.42
CA ASP A 282 -14.02 -6.17 20.75
C ASP A 282 -13.44 -5.27 19.65
N PRO A 283 -14.26 -4.55 18.88
CA PRO A 283 -13.77 -3.63 17.85
C PRO A 283 -12.88 -2.50 18.42
N ALA A 284 -12.90 -2.26 19.73
CA ALA A 284 -12.02 -1.29 20.39
C ALA A 284 -10.59 -1.81 20.64
N GLU A 285 -10.34 -3.12 20.53
CA GLU A 285 -9.01 -3.71 20.76
C GLU A 285 -8.00 -3.27 19.69
N SER A 286 -8.45 -3.19 18.44
CA SER A 286 -7.65 -2.76 17.30
C SER A 286 -8.56 -2.55 16.11
N ARG A 287 -8.36 -1.46 15.36
CA ARG A 287 -9.12 -1.24 14.12
C ARG A 287 -8.69 -2.21 13.03
N THR A 288 -7.43 -2.68 13.07
CA THR A 288 -6.84 -3.56 12.04
C THR A 288 -7.06 -5.04 12.33
N LEU A 289 -6.98 -5.49 13.59
CA LEU A 289 -7.23 -6.90 13.93
C LEU A 289 -8.71 -7.29 13.86
N THR A 290 -9.62 -6.31 13.94
CA THR A 290 -11.07 -6.52 13.89
C THR A 290 -11.70 -6.20 12.53
N GLN A 291 -10.87 -6.03 11.50
CA GLN A 291 -11.35 -5.82 10.14
C GLN A 291 -11.56 -7.14 9.39
N LEU A 292 -12.64 -7.17 8.62
CA LEU A 292 -13.02 -8.25 7.74
C LEU A 292 -12.74 -7.79 6.30
N GLY A 293 -11.51 -8.03 5.86
CA GLY A 293 -10.99 -7.70 4.56
C GLY A 293 -11.42 -8.67 3.47
N VAL A 294 -11.71 -8.15 2.28
CA VAL A 294 -11.94 -8.92 1.06
C VAL A 294 -11.12 -8.32 -0.07
N LEU A 295 -10.25 -9.14 -0.65
CA LEU A 295 -9.52 -8.84 -1.87
C LEU A 295 -10.28 -9.41 -3.05
N PHE A 296 -10.65 -8.53 -3.98
CA PHE A 296 -11.35 -8.86 -5.20
C PHE A 296 -10.37 -9.08 -6.35
N GLY A 297 -10.71 -9.99 -7.26
CA GLY A 297 -9.95 -10.18 -8.51
C GLY A 297 -10.20 -9.06 -9.52
N TYR A 298 -11.20 -8.22 -9.27
CA TYR A 298 -11.68 -7.17 -10.17
C TYR A 298 -11.70 -5.82 -9.44
N GLY A 299 -11.58 -4.74 -10.20
CA GLY A 299 -11.93 -3.42 -9.68
C GLY A 299 -13.43 -3.34 -9.43
N ILE A 300 -13.83 -3.06 -8.19
CA ILE A 300 -15.23 -2.96 -7.80
C ILE A 300 -15.54 -1.54 -7.33
N LYS A 301 -16.69 -1.01 -7.77
CA LYS A 301 -17.21 0.28 -7.30
C LYS A 301 -17.77 0.16 -5.90
N ARG A 302 -17.32 1.02 -5.00
CA ARG A 302 -17.73 1.07 -3.59
C ARG A 302 -19.23 1.15 -3.40
N ASP A 303 -19.88 2.12 -4.03
CA ASP A 303 -21.29 2.43 -3.78
C ASP A 303 -22.22 1.29 -4.18
N GLN A 304 -21.77 0.46 -5.13
CA GLN A 304 -22.48 -0.75 -5.53
C GLN A 304 -22.23 -1.91 -4.58
N LEU A 305 -20.99 -2.11 -4.14
CA LEU A 305 -20.61 -3.24 -3.29
C LEU A 305 -21.14 -3.11 -1.87
N GLN A 306 -21.12 -1.89 -1.32
CA GLN A 306 -21.54 -1.62 0.06
C GLN A 306 -22.91 -2.22 0.43
N PRO A 307 -24.00 -2.07 -0.36
CA PRO A 307 -25.29 -2.67 -0.03
C PRO A 307 -25.34 -4.20 -0.22
N LEU A 308 -24.37 -4.80 -0.91
CA LEU A 308 -24.35 -6.24 -1.22
C LEU A 308 -23.55 -7.06 -0.21
N MET A 309 -22.74 -6.41 0.62
CA MET A 309 -21.83 -7.04 1.56
C MET A 309 -22.32 -6.83 3.00
N ARG A 310 -22.46 -7.92 3.77
CA ARG A 310 -22.93 -7.87 5.16
C ARG A 310 -22.26 -8.93 6.03
N LEU A 311 -22.17 -8.62 7.32
CA LEU A 311 -21.81 -9.58 8.36
C LEU A 311 -23.09 -10.14 8.97
N VAL A 312 -23.15 -11.47 9.13
CA VAL A 312 -24.28 -12.15 9.76
C VAL A 312 -23.79 -13.17 10.78
N ASP A 313 -24.57 -13.39 11.82
CA ASP A 313 -24.30 -14.37 12.87
C ASP A 313 -24.78 -15.78 12.49
N GLU A 314 -24.59 -16.74 13.40
CA GLU A 314 -25.01 -18.13 13.24
C GLU A 314 -26.53 -18.33 13.09
N ASN A 315 -27.34 -17.41 13.62
CA ASN A 315 -28.80 -17.42 13.47
C ASN A 315 -29.24 -16.81 12.13
N GLY A 316 -28.33 -16.16 11.42
CA GLY A 316 -28.59 -15.44 10.17
C GLY A 316 -29.02 -13.99 10.38
N ASP A 317 -28.91 -13.48 11.61
CA ASP A 317 -29.21 -12.08 11.90
C ASP A 317 -28.04 -11.19 11.44
N THR A 318 -28.37 -10.02 10.88
CA THR A 318 -27.36 -9.06 10.41
C THR A 318 -26.70 -8.36 11.58
N VAL A 319 -25.37 -8.40 11.60
CA VAL A 319 -24.55 -7.67 12.57
C VAL A 319 -24.26 -6.27 12.02
N PRO A 320 -24.48 -5.20 12.81
CA PRO A 320 -24.11 -3.85 12.41
C PRO A 320 -22.62 -3.70 12.10
N THR A 321 -22.31 -3.17 10.91
CA THR A 321 -20.95 -2.94 10.43
C THR A 321 -20.81 -1.58 9.77
N THR A 322 -19.56 -1.09 9.71
CA THR A 322 -19.15 0.01 8.82
C THR A 322 -18.36 -0.55 7.64
N PHE A 323 -18.56 0.02 6.46
CA PHE A 323 -17.89 -0.38 5.22
C PHE A 323 -16.82 0.63 4.82
N HIS A 324 -15.63 0.15 4.47
CA HIS A 324 -14.48 0.97 4.14
C HIS A 324 -13.77 0.45 2.89
N THR A 325 -13.23 1.39 2.11
CA THR A 325 -12.20 1.15 1.11
C THR A 325 -10.89 1.81 1.57
N PRO A 326 -9.72 1.32 1.11
CA PRO A 326 -8.45 2.02 1.27
C PRO A 326 -8.60 3.48 0.84
N TYR A 327 -8.11 4.40 1.68
CA TYR A 327 -8.22 5.87 1.53
C TYR A 327 -9.62 6.40 1.15
N ASN A 328 -10.68 5.65 1.48
CA ASN A 328 -12.06 6.00 1.17
C ASN A 328 -12.33 6.17 -0.35
N THR A 329 -11.55 5.50 -1.21
CA THR A 329 -11.68 5.58 -2.67
C THR A 329 -13.00 4.98 -3.19
N GLY A 330 -13.42 5.43 -4.38
CA GLY A 330 -14.65 4.97 -5.03
C GLY A 330 -14.52 3.63 -5.76
N ILE A 331 -13.30 3.22 -6.12
CA ILE A 331 -12.99 1.98 -6.83
C ILE A 331 -11.76 1.36 -6.19
N ALA A 332 -11.83 0.07 -5.81
CA ALA A 332 -10.76 -0.62 -5.11
C ALA A 332 -10.69 -2.11 -5.48
N PHE A 333 -9.54 -2.73 -5.21
CA PHE A 333 -9.40 -4.18 -5.17
C PHE A 333 -9.67 -4.72 -3.77
N PHE A 334 -9.44 -3.91 -2.74
CA PHE A 334 -9.60 -4.34 -1.36
C PHE A 334 -10.70 -3.55 -0.65
N THR A 335 -11.48 -4.22 0.20
CA THR A 335 -12.50 -3.58 1.03
C THR A 335 -12.53 -4.21 2.41
N MET A 336 -13.07 -3.48 3.38
CA MET A 336 -13.13 -3.93 4.77
C MET A 336 -14.52 -3.68 5.35
N LEU A 337 -15.08 -4.69 6.01
CA LEU A 337 -16.15 -4.50 6.99
C LEU A 337 -15.53 -4.42 8.40
N ARG A 338 -16.04 -3.51 9.23
CA ARG A 338 -15.73 -3.48 10.66
C ARG A 338 -17.01 -3.56 11.48
N PRO A 339 -17.15 -4.53 12.41
CA PRO A 339 -18.24 -4.54 13.37
C PRO A 339 -18.29 -3.24 14.16
N SER A 340 -19.49 -2.66 14.31
CA SER A 340 -19.66 -1.43 15.11
C SER A 340 -19.96 -1.72 16.58
N GLN A 341 -20.06 -2.99 16.96
CA GLN A 341 -20.31 -3.46 18.32
C GLN A 341 -19.51 -4.72 18.60
N ALA A 342 -19.31 -5.03 19.88
CA ALA A 342 -18.66 -6.26 20.29
C ALA A 342 -19.41 -7.49 19.77
N LEU A 343 -18.66 -8.45 19.26
CA LEU A 343 -19.16 -9.77 18.87
C LEU A 343 -19.29 -10.68 20.09
N GLN A 344 -20.05 -11.76 19.96
CA GLN A 344 -20.14 -12.78 21.00
C GLN A 344 -18.88 -13.65 21.00
N TYR A 345 -18.46 -14.11 22.18
CA TYR A 345 -17.35 -15.06 22.32
C TYR A 345 -17.75 -16.43 21.81
N ASP A 346 -16.80 -17.16 21.23
CA ASP A 346 -16.96 -18.54 20.73
C ASP A 346 -18.15 -18.71 19.76
N HIS A 347 -18.41 -17.71 18.93
CA HIS A 347 -19.50 -17.72 17.95
C HIS A 347 -18.97 -17.74 16.53
N GLN A 348 -19.67 -18.48 15.67
CA GLN A 348 -19.40 -18.45 14.24
C GLN A 348 -20.15 -17.30 13.59
N TYR A 349 -19.42 -16.53 12.80
CA TYR A 349 -19.95 -15.49 11.94
C TYR A 349 -19.62 -15.81 10.49
N ARG A 350 -20.36 -15.19 9.57
CA ARG A 350 -20.02 -15.23 8.15
C ARG A 350 -20.21 -13.87 7.52
N VAL A 351 -19.33 -13.53 6.59
CA VAL A 351 -19.52 -12.42 5.67
C VAL A 351 -20.21 -12.98 4.43
N GLU A 352 -21.26 -12.30 3.98
CA GLU A 352 -22.00 -12.62 2.77
C GLU A 352 -21.82 -11.48 1.77
N ILE A 353 -21.48 -11.83 0.53
CA ILE A 353 -21.51 -10.93 -0.63
C ILE A 353 -22.59 -11.49 -1.56
N SER A 354 -23.65 -10.71 -1.77
CA SER A 354 -24.77 -11.11 -2.61
C SER A 354 -24.34 -11.22 -4.10
N ALA A 355 -25.12 -11.97 -4.89
CA ALA A 355 -25.04 -11.86 -6.34
C ALA A 355 -25.38 -10.42 -6.80
N GLY A 356 -24.91 -10.02 -7.98
CA GLY A 356 -25.17 -8.67 -8.51
C GLY A 356 -24.01 -7.67 -8.36
N VAL A 357 -22.84 -8.11 -7.89
CA VAL A 357 -21.61 -7.33 -7.92
C VAL A 357 -21.13 -7.22 -9.37
N GLU A 358 -20.92 -5.99 -9.82
CA GLU A 358 -20.49 -5.65 -11.17
C GLU A 358 -19.05 -5.13 -11.13
N ASN A 359 -18.25 -5.53 -12.11
CA ASN A 359 -16.89 -5.02 -12.29
C ASN A 359 -16.85 -3.81 -13.23
N LEU A 360 -15.66 -3.27 -13.48
CA LEU A 360 -15.49 -2.11 -14.39
C LEU A 360 -15.85 -2.39 -15.86
N ALA A 361 -16.01 -3.66 -16.25
CA ALA A 361 -16.44 -4.09 -17.58
C ALA A 361 -17.95 -4.35 -17.69
N ASN A 362 -18.70 -4.05 -16.62
CA ASN A 362 -20.13 -4.35 -16.50
C ASN A 362 -20.47 -5.86 -16.49
N GLU A 363 -19.50 -6.73 -16.19
CA GLU A 363 -19.77 -8.15 -15.93
C GLU A 363 -20.25 -8.31 -14.49
N THR A 364 -21.19 -9.22 -14.24
CA THR A 364 -21.83 -9.39 -12.94
C THR A 364 -21.68 -10.82 -12.43
N ASN A 365 -21.44 -11.02 -11.12
CA ASN A 365 -21.52 -12.35 -10.53
C ASN A 365 -22.98 -12.80 -10.38
N SER A 366 -23.25 -14.05 -10.72
CA SER A 366 -24.54 -14.72 -10.60
C SER A 366 -24.69 -15.50 -9.30
N VAL A 367 -23.57 -15.90 -8.68
CA VAL A 367 -23.56 -16.64 -7.42
C VAL A 367 -23.09 -15.76 -6.25
N PRO A 368 -23.75 -15.84 -5.08
CA PRO A 368 -23.24 -15.16 -3.88
C PRO A 368 -21.95 -15.82 -3.39
N TYR A 369 -21.12 -15.05 -2.70
CA TYR A 369 -19.92 -15.53 -2.01
C TYR A 369 -20.11 -15.44 -0.50
N THR A 370 -19.55 -16.39 0.24
CA THR A 370 -19.48 -16.33 1.70
C THR A 370 -18.16 -16.85 2.21
N PHE A 371 -17.67 -16.25 3.29
CA PHE A 371 -16.61 -16.84 4.11
C PHE A 371 -16.99 -16.73 5.58
N THR A 372 -16.42 -17.62 6.37
CA THR A 372 -16.75 -17.83 7.78
C THR A 372 -15.54 -17.56 8.66
N PHE A 373 -15.80 -17.22 9.91
CA PHE A 373 -14.78 -17.17 10.96
C PHE A 373 -15.44 -17.42 12.32
N ARG A 374 -14.65 -17.83 13.30
CA ARG A 374 -15.09 -18.00 14.69
C ARG A 374 -14.34 -17.02 15.59
N THR A 375 -15.08 -16.36 16.46
CA THR A 375 -14.49 -15.48 17.48
C THR A 375 -13.76 -16.30 18.55
N ARG A 376 -12.79 -15.66 19.20
CA ARG A 376 -12.09 -16.26 20.35
C ARG A 376 -13.06 -16.56 21.50
N CYS A 377 -12.62 -17.42 22.41
CA CYS A 377 -13.33 -17.69 23.65
C CYS A 377 -13.07 -16.60 24.70
N ALA A 378 -13.96 -16.53 25.69
CA ALA A 378 -13.76 -15.66 26.84
C ALA A 378 -12.55 -16.14 27.67
N ASP A 379 -11.92 -15.22 28.40
CA ASP A 379 -10.70 -15.50 29.17
C ASP A 379 -10.88 -16.64 30.18
N ASP A 380 -12.08 -16.80 30.75
CA ASP A 380 -12.43 -17.84 31.71
C ASP A 380 -12.77 -19.19 31.07
N ALA A 381 -12.85 -19.25 29.74
CA ALA A 381 -13.16 -20.45 28.94
C ALA A 381 -12.06 -20.86 27.95
N LEU A 382 -10.87 -20.23 28.00
CA LEU A 382 -9.78 -20.50 27.04
C LEU A 382 -9.30 -21.95 27.04
N ALA A 383 -9.48 -22.69 28.14
CA ALA A 383 -9.08 -24.10 28.24
C ALA A 383 -9.92 -25.03 27.34
N ASP A 384 -11.12 -24.60 26.94
CA ASP A 384 -12.07 -25.40 26.15
C ASP A 384 -11.98 -25.11 24.63
N CYS A 385 -11.05 -24.24 24.21
CA CYS A 385 -11.00 -23.68 22.87
C CYS A 385 -9.62 -23.83 22.21
N PRO A 386 -9.50 -23.60 20.88
CA PRO A 386 -8.19 -23.55 20.24
C PRO A 386 -7.29 -22.52 20.91
N PRO A 387 -5.99 -22.83 21.10
CA PRO A 387 -5.07 -21.91 21.74
C PRO A 387 -5.01 -20.59 20.97
N LEU A 388 -5.01 -19.48 21.70
CA LEU A 388 -4.78 -18.16 21.09
C LEU A 388 -3.39 -18.11 20.44
N PRO A 389 -3.24 -17.41 19.31
CA PRO A 389 -1.92 -17.13 18.79
C PRO A 389 -1.10 -16.35 19.83
N PRO A 390 0.23 -16.56 19.91
CA PRO A 390 1.08 -15.75 20.76
C PRO A 390 0.89 -14.25 20.47
N PRO A 391 0.88 -13.38 21.49
CA PRO A 391 0.77 -11.95 21.25
C PRO A 391 1.98 -11.47 20.44
N LEU A 392 1.73 -10.56 19.49
CA LEU A 392 2.75 -9.88 18.72
C LEU A 392 3.39 -8.79 19.58
N VAL A 393 4.49 -9.12 20.25
CA VAL A 393 5.20 -8.23 21.18
C VAL A 393 6.41 -7.62 20.49
N THR A 394 6.60 -6.30 20.64
CA THR A 394 7.78 -5.60 20.15
C THR A 394 9.06 -6.22 20.71
N GLY A 395 10.00 -6.52 19.82
CA GLY A 395 11.29 -7.10 20.15
C GLY A 395 12.27 -6.09 20.74
N PRO A 396 13.49 -6.54 21.11
CA PRO A 396 14.53 -5.63 21.56
C PRO A 396 14.97 -4.70 20.41
N ILE A 397 15.06 -3.41 20.71
CA ILE A 397 15.56 -2.40 19.77
C ILE A 397 17.08 -2.56 19.62
N PRO A 398 17.62 -2.71 18.40
CA PRO A 398 19.06 -2.75 18.16
C PRO A 398 19.76 -1.46 18.62
N THR A 399 20.93 -1.60 19.24
CA THR A 399 21.75 -0.45 19.68
C THR A 399 22.85 -0.08 18.70
N GLU A 400 23.12 -0.95 17.72
CA GLU A 400 24.13 -0.77 16.69
C GLU A 400 23.59 -1.18 15.33
N VAL A 401 24.11 -0.56 14.27
CA VAL A 401 23.78 -0.95 12.89
C VAL A 401 24.54 -2.25 12.59
N PRO A 402 23.88 -3.29 12.05
CA PRO A 402 24.57 -4.48 11.54
C PRO A 402 25.72 -4.12 10.60
N ALA A 403 26.77 -4.94 10.60
CA ALA A 403 27.89 -4.74 9.68
C ALA A 403 27.38 -4.80 8.23
N ILE A 404 27.83 -3.85 7.41
CA ILE A 404 27.52 -3.87 5.97
C ILE A 404 28.15 -5.15 5.40
N PRO A 405 27.38 -6.03 4.75
CA PRO A 405 27.94 -7.17 4.02
C PRO A 405 29.02 -6.66 3.06
N GLU A 406 30.15 -7.37 2.92
CA GLU A 406 31.16 -6.99 1.94
C GLU A 406 30.50 -6.94 0.55
N MET A 407 30.22 -5.72 0.07
CA MET A 407 29.69 -5.54 -1.28
C MET A 407 30.78 -6.00 -2.23
N ASP A 408 30.57 -7.17 -2.85
CA ASP A 408 31.44 -7.64 -3.92
C ASP A 408 31.48 -6.52 -4.97
N ALA A 409 32.67 -6.00 -5.26
CA ALA A 409 32.89 -4.87 -6.16
C ALA A 409 32.71 -5.30 -7.64
N GLY A 410 31.71 -6.16 -7.89
CA GLY A 410 31.25 -6.59 -9.19
C GLY A 410 30.74 -5.39 -9.96
N VAL A 411 31.63 -4.88 -10.80
CA VAL A 411 31.49 -3.80 -11.77
C VAL A 411 30.05 -3.60 -12.25
N ASP A 412 29.48 -2.49 -11.80
CA ASP A 412 28.26 -1.87 -12.33
C ASP A 412 28.52 -1.40 -13.78
N GLN A 413 28.34 -2.28 -14.77
CA GLN A 413 28.43 -1.96 -16.20
C GLN A 413 27.05 -1.62 -16.83
N GLY A 414 26.02 -1.32 -16.04
CA GLY A 414 24.68 -1.04 -16.56
C GLY A 414 24.40 0.42 -16.95
N LEU A 415 25.18 1.39 -16.43
CA LEU A 415 24.92 2.82 -16.61
C LEU A 415 26.01 3.52 -17.44
N THR A 416 26.25 3.07 -18.67
CA THR A 416 27.11 3.80 -19.62
C THR A 416 26.43 4.04 -20.97
N SER A 417 25.36 4.81 -20.98
CA SER A 417 25.10 5.85 -21.99
C SER A 417 23.76 6.54 -21.72
N VAL A 418 23.74 7.49 -20.80
CA VAL A 418 22.79 8.60 -20.87
C VAL A 418 23.64 9.84 -21.05
N ASP A 419 23.47 10.48 -22.20
CA ASP A 419 24.17 11.66 -22.66
C ASP A 419 24.14 12.74 -21.56
N GLN A 420 25.33 13.08 -21.02
CA GLN A 420 25.46 14.05 -19.95
C GLN A 420 25.26 15.46 -20.50
N GLY A 421 24.02 15.93 -20.42
CA GLY A 421 23.63 17.31 -20.63
C GLY A 421 22.74 17.83 -19.50
N VAL A 422 23.13 17.63 -18.24
CA VAL A 422 22.44 18.27 -17.11
C VAL A 422 23.45 19.05 -16.28
N ASP A 423 23.29 20.37 -16.37
CA ASP A 423 24.01 21.42 -15.65
C ASP A 423 23.95 21.19 -14.13
N GLN A 424 25.12 21.05 -13.48
CA GLN A 424 25.22 20.88 -12.04
C GLN A 424 25.01 22.22 -11.32
N GLY A 425 23.74 22.59 -11.16
CA GLY A 425 23.31 23.61 -10.20
C GLY A 425 23.05 22.97 -8.84
N THR A 426 23.92 23.21 -7.86
CA THR A 426 23.74 22.85 -6.44
C THR A 426 22.35 23.26 -5.94
N SER A 427 21.49 22.27 -5.72
CA SER A 427 20.19 22.44 -5.06
C SER A 427 19.96 21.27 -4.11
N ALA A 428 19.31 21.57 -2.99
CA ALA A 428 19.15 20.69 -1.84
C ALA A 428 18.51 19.34 -2.19
N LEU A 429 18.88 18.31 -1.42
CA LEU A 429 18.25 16.98 -1.44
C LEU A 429 16.72 17.13 -1.42
N PRO A 430 15.98 16.52 -2.36
CA PRO A 430 14.53 16.47 -2.28
C PRO A 430 14.13 15.50 -1.16
N THR A 431 13.47 16.01 -0.13
CA THR A 431 12.84 15.24 0.96
C THR A 431 11.47 14.70 0.53
N GLY A 432 11.40 14.08 -0.65
CA GLY A 432 10.15 13.57 -1.21
C GLY A 432 9.95 12.09 -0.89
N GLY A 433 9.41 11.79 0.29
CA GLY A 433 8.70 10.53 0.50
C GLY A 433 7.43 10.55 -0.36
N GLY A 434 7.19 9.49 -1.13
CA GLY A 434 6.11 9.35 -2.10
C GLY A 434 4.73 9.17 -1.47
N GLY A 435 4.37 9.99 -0.48
CA GLY A 435 3.07 9.90 0.19
C GLY A 435 1.92 10.35 -0.73
N CYS A 436 0.88 9.53 -0.82
CA CYS A 436 -0.36 9.83 -1.54
C CYS A 436 -1.02 11.09 -0.95
N HIS A 437 -1.00 12.22 -1.68
CA HIS A 437 -1.71 13.43 -1.27
C HIS A 437 -2.93 13.66 -2.17
N VAL A 438 -4.12 13.34 -1.65
CA VAL A 438 -5.38 13.70 -2.34
C VAL A 438 -5.76 15.12 -1.95
N GLY A 439 -5.43 16.10 -2.80
CA GLY A 439 -5.91 17.48 -2.71
C GLY A 439 -6.93 17.78 -3.82
N PRO A 440 -7.98 18.59 -3.59
CA PRO A 440 -8.89 18.98 -4.66
C PRO A 440 -8.16 19.88 -5.66
N ALA A 441 -8.21 19.53 -6.94
CA ALA A 441 -7.60 20.29 -8.00
C ALA A 441 -8.32 21.63 -8.24
N GLY A 442 -7.57 22.73 -8.09
CA GLY A 442 -7.67 23.92 -8.95
C GLY A 442 -8.49 25.12 -8.47
N SER A 443 -7.78 26.22 -8.15
CA SER A 443 -7.87 27.46 -8.95
C SER A 443 -6.62 28.32 -8.76
N ASP A 444 -5.98 28.67 -9.86
CA ASP A 444 -4.81 29.55 -9.99
C ASP A 444 -4.98 30.92 -9.34
N ASP A 445 -3.89 31.45 -8.76
CA ASP A 445 -3.38 32.83 -8.95
C ASP A 445 -2.23 33.14 -7.96
N GLY A 446 -1.04 33.54 -8.46
CA GLY A 446 -0.11 34.39 -7.71
C GLY A 446 1.38 34.01 -7.64
N LEU A 447 2.20 34.81 -8.33
CA LEU A 447 3.68 34.89 -8.38
C LEU A 447 4.39 35.18 -7.00
N PRO A 448 5.76 35.09 -6.92
CA PRO A 448 6.50 34.59 -5.76
C PRO A 448 7.13 35.68 -4.87
N TRP A 449 7.54 35.29 -3.64
CA TRP A 449 8.38 36.13 -2.77
C TRP A 449 9.59 35.36 -2.19
N LEU A 450 10.77 35.88 -2.53
CA LEU A 450 12.03 35.80 -1.79
C LEU A 450 11.91 36.57 -0.45
N GLY A 451 12.51 36.07 0.64
CA GLY A 451 12.75 36.92 1.81
C GLY A 451 13.16 36.26 3.13
N LEU A 452 14.49 36.10 3.30
CA LEU A 452 15.28 36.43 4.50
C LEU A 452 15.04 35.72 5.86
N LEU A 453 16.05 34.90 6.20
CA LEU A 453 16.67 34.78 7.53
C LEU A 453 16.98 36.16 8.15
N LEU A 454 16.81 36.31 9.47
CA LEU A 454 17.77 37.00 10.35
C LEU A 454 17.45 36.83 11.86
N LEU A 455 18.46 36.33 12.58
CA LEU A 455 18.86 36.52 13.98
C LEU A 455 18.05 37.47 14.89
N GLY A 456 17.75 36.99 16.12
CA GLY A 456 17.33 37.81 17.25
C GLY A 456 17.96 37.36 18.57
N GLY A 457 19.12 37.93 18.92
CA GLY A 457 19.78 37.78 20.21
C GLY A 457 19.62 39.02 21.11
N VAL A 458 19.20 38.75 22.35
CA VAL A 458 19.51 39.43 23.64
C VAL A 458 19.10 40.90 23.87
N LEU A 459 18.19 41.11 24.83
CA LEU A 459 18.40 41.83 26.12
C LEU A 459 17.10 42.46 26.64
N ARG A 460 16.60 41.98 27.79
CA ARG A 460 15.94 42.85 28.78
C ARG A 460 16.29 42.39 30.19
N ARG A 461 16.74 43.35 30.99
CA ARG A 461 17.36 43.19 32.31
C ARG A 461 16.39 43.62 33.41
N ALA A 462 16.56 42.98 34.57
CA ALA A 462 16.38 43.44 35.95
C ALA A 462 15.11 43.03 36.72
N ARG A 463 15.29 42.31 37.85
CA ARG A 463 15.48 42.90 39.20
C ARG A 463 15.75 41.86 40.32
N ARG A 464 16.69 42.23 41.21
CA ARG A 464 16.88 41.94 42.67
C ARG A 464 17.18 40.48 43.08
N ALA A 465 18.03 40.16 44.07
CA ALA A 465 18.39 40.84 45.33
C ALA A 465 19.78 40.45 45.93
N ARG A 466 20.44 41.45 46.55
CA ARG A 466 21.16 41.48 47.87
C ARG A 466 21.91 40.22 48.35
N SER A 467 23.17 40.26 48.83
CA SER A 467 23.72 41.07 49.93
C SER A 467 25.22 40.75 50.19
N ARG A 468 25.84 41.56 51.08
CA ARG A 468 27.18 41.47 51.73
C ARG A 468 28.31 42.12 50.93
N GLY A 469 29.15 42.97 51.47
CA GLY A 469 29.39 43.39 52.85
C GLY A 469 30.81 43.96 52.87
N ALA A 470 30.97 45.21 53.29
CA ALA A 470 32.25 45.90 53.30
C ALA A 470 33.16 45.41 54.43
N ALA A 471 34.46 45.34 54.18
CA ALA A 471 35.50 45.82 55.09
C ALA A 471 36.84 45.96 54.33
N PRO A 472 37.60 47.05 54.53
CA PRO A 472 38.84 47.33 53.83
C PRO A 472 40.09 46.94 54.64
N ARG A 473 41.17 46.60 53.93
CA ARG A 473 42.54 47.08 54.17
C ARG A 473 43.36 46.93 52.91
#